data_AF-A0A2V5UJ65-F1
#
_entry.id   AF-A0A2V5UJ65-F1
#
_cell.length_a   1.000
_cell.length_b   1.000
_cell.length_c   1.000
_cell.angle_alpha   90.00
_cell.angle_beta   90.00
_cell.angle_gamma   90.00
#
_symmetry.space_group_name_H-M   'P 1'
#
loop_
_entity.id
_entity.type
_entity.pdbx_description
1 polymer ?
#
loop_
_entity_poly.entity_id
_entity_poly.type
_entity_poly.pdbx_seq_one_letter_code
_entity_poly.pdbx_strand_id
1 'polypeptide(L)' 'MPPSMKDHPRQFQSLIVETPHPEGPYGAKGVGEAALGPVEPAIGNAIANALGGRRIRDLPLRPDRILATVQNK' A
#
# COMPACT_ATOMS: atom_id res chain seq x y z
N MET A 1 3.52 3.30 -17.32
CA MET A 1 4.12 4.57 -16.89
C MET A 1 4.36 4.48 -15.40
N PRO A 2 5.58 4.70 -14.91
CA PRO A 2 5.83 4.78 -13.46
C PRO A 2 5.09 5.98 -12.84
N PRO A 3 4.80 5.95 -11.53
CA PRO A 3 4.21 7.09 -10.84
C PRO A 3 5.07 8.35 -10.96
N SER A 4 4.42 9.50 -11.07
CA SER A 4 5.01 10.82 -11.01
C SER A 4 4.91 11.41 -9.60
N MET A 5 5.54 12.57 -9.36
CA MET A 5 5.39 13.30 -8.09
C MET A 5 3.92 13.64 -7.76
N LYS A 6 3.05 13.78 -8.77
CA LYS A 6 1.63 14.08 -8.55
C LYS A 6 0.82 12.88 -8.02
N ASP A 7 1.35 11.67 -8.17
CA ASP A 7 0.71 10.44 -7.73
C ASP A 7 1.05 10.10 -6.26
N HIS A 8 2.04 10.77 -5.68
CA HIS A 8 2.37 10.66 -4.25
C HIS A 8 1.29 11.34 -3.39
N PRO A 9 0.89 10.76 -2.24
CA PRO A 9 -0.06 11.41 -1.35
C PRO A 9 0.48 12.74 -0.84
N ARG A 10 -0.41 13.71 -0.56
CA ARG A 10 -0.01 15.01 0.00
C ARG A 10 0.62 14.89 1.39
N GLN A 11 0.29 13.83 2.12
CA GLN A 11 0.79 13.54 3.46
C GLN A 11 1.24 12.09 3.49
N PHE A 12 2.47 11.87 3.97
CA PHE A 12 3.04 10.54 4.20
C PHE A 12 3.78 10.59 5.54
N GLN A 13 3.45 9.65 6.42
CA GLN A 13 4.07 9.56 7.74
C GLN A 13 4.71 8.19 7.89
N SER A 14 5.98 8.18 8.27
CA SER A 14 6.68 6.98 8.72
C SER A 14 6.78 7.00 10.24
N LEU A 15 6.48 5.87 10.88
CA LEU A 15 6.63 5.68 12.32
C LEU A 15 7.73 4.64 12.55
N ILE A 16 8.78 5.04 13.25
CA ILE A 16 9.90 4.15 13.57
C ILE A 16 9.55 3.40 14.85
N VAL A 17 9.52 2.07 14.77
CA VAL A 17 9.36 1.20 15.92
C VAL A 17 10.68 0.49 16.18
N GLU A 18 11.30 0.81 17.31
CA GLU A 18 12.58 0.25 17.68
C GLU A 18 12.42 -1.02 18.50
N THR A 19 13.07 -2.09 18.06
CA THR A 19 13.19 -3.32 18.81
C THR A 19 14.57 -3.90 18.48
N PRO A 20 15.55 -3.83 19.39
CA PRO A 20 16.93 -4.22 19.09
C PRO A 20 17.05 -5.66 18.58
N HIS A 21 17.83 -5.87 17.52
CA HIS A 21 18.24 -7.21 17.08
C HIS A 21 19.57 -7.60 17.75
N PRO A 22 19.67 -8.75 18.46
CA PRO A 22 20.88 -9.12 19.19
C PRO A 22 22.16 -9.16 18.32
N GLU A 23 22.01 -9.55 17.06
CA GLU A 23 23.13 -9.68 16.10
C GLU A 23 23.28 -8.43 15.19
N GLY A 24 22.37 -7.46 15.30
CA GLY A 24 22.38 -6.27 14.46
C GLY A 24 23.40 -5.24 14.95
N PRO A 25 24.12 -4.53 14.06
CA PRO A 25 25.00 -3.45 14.48
C PRO A 25 24.19 -2.39 15.21
N TYR A 26 24.57 -2.08 16.45
CA TYR A 26 23.82 -1.17 17.33
C TYR A 26 22.35 -1.57 17.55
N GLY A 27 21.99 -2.84 17.35
CA GLY A 27 20.62 -3.34 17.45
C GLY A 27 19.75 -3.12 16.20
N ALA A 28 20.32 -2.66 15.08
CA ALA A 28 19.57 -2.34 13.86
C ALA A 28 18.97 -3.58 13.15
N LYS A 29 17.92 -3.33 12.36
CA LYS A 29 17.26 -4.31 11.47
C LYS A 29 17.17 -3.76 10.04
N GLY A 30 17.09 -4.66 9.07
CA GLY A 30 16.80 -4.28 7.68
C GLY A 30 15.37 -3.76 7.52
N VAL A 31 15.20 -2.66 6.77
CA VAL A 31 13.89 -2.03 6.53
C VAL A 31 13.59 -1.80 5.04
N GLY A 32 14.58 -1.94 4.15
CA GLY A 32 14.47 -1.54 2.74
C GLY A 32 13.32 -2.22 1.98
N GLU A 33 13.08 -3.51 2.21
CA GLU A 33 12.01 -4.27 1.55
C GLU A 33 10.73 -4.37 2.38
N ALA A 34 10.86 -4.30 3.71
CA ALA A 34 9.76 -4.49 4.64
C ALA A 34 8.64 -3.45 4.48
N ALA A 35 8.99 -2.25 4.02
CA ALA A 35 8.05 -1.16 3.79
C ALA A 35 7.25 -1.31 2.48
N LEU A 36 7.68 -2.16 1.53
CA LEU A 36 7.04 -2.25 0.21
C LEU A 36 5.74 -3.08 0.26
N GLY A 37 5.83 -4.34 0.68
CA GLY A 37 4.71 -5.29 0.64
C GLY A 37 3.41 -4.91 1.39
N PRO A 38 3.40 -4.11 2.47
CA PRO A 38 2.15 -3.69 3.10
C PRO A 38 1.39 -2.59 2.32
N VAL A 39 2.03 -1.89 1.37
CA VAL A 39 1.43 -0.72 0.69
C VAL A 39 0.32 -1.13 -0.28
N GLU A 40 0.55 -2.16 -1.10
CA GLU A 40 -0.42 -2.63 -2.09
C GLU A 40 -1.74 -3.12 -1.47
N PRO A 41 -1.75 -4.01 -0.45
CA PRO A 41 -2.98 -4.43 0.19
C PRO A 41 -3.64 -3.29 0.99
N ALA A 42 -2.88 -2.34 1.54
CA ALA A 42 -3.45 -1.18 2.23
C ALA A 42 -4.29 -0.31 1.27
N ILE A 43 -3.75 0.00 0.09
CA ILE A 43 -4.48 0.74 -0.96
C ILE A 43 -5.69 -0.07 -1.44
N GLY A 44 -5.52 -1.37 -1.72
CA GLY A 44 -6.62 -2.23 -2.15
C GLY A 44 -7.77 -2.32 -1.14
N ASN A 45 -7.44 -2.41 0.16
CA ASN A 45 -8.43 -2.40 1.24
C ASN A 45 -9.13 -1.05 1.37
N ALA A 46 -8.41 0.07 1.19
CA ALA A 46 -9.01 1.41 1.21
C ALA A 46 -10.02 1.60 0.08
N ILE A 47 -9.70 1.15 -1.14
CA ILE A 47 -10.64 1.16 -2.26
C ILE A 47 -11.84 0.26 -1.97
N ALA A 48 -11.62 -0.96 -1.46
CA ALA A 48 -12.71 -1.86 -1.11
C ALA A 48 -13.65 -1.26 -0.05
N ASN A 49 -13.09 -0.59 0.96
CA ASN A 49 -13.86 0.14 1.97
C ASN A 49 -14.73 1.24 1.32
N ALA A 50 -14.15 2.06 0.44
CA ALA A 50 -14.87 3.09 -0.30
C ALA A 50 -15.97 2.54 -1.22
N LEU A 51 -15.82 1.30 -1.70
CA LEU A 51 -16.78 0.62 -2.57
C LEU A 51 -17.81 -0.24 -1.81
N GLY A 52 -17.91 -0.13 -0.49
CA GLY A 52 -18.88 -0.88 0.31
C GLY A 52 -18.53 -2.37 0.49
N GLY A 53 -17.24 -2.68 0.56
CA GLY A 53 -16.73 -4.04 0.81
C GLY A 53 -16.36 -4.85 -0.44
N ARG A 54 -16.58 -4.30 -1.64
CA ARG A 54 -16.23 -4.97 -2.91
C ARG A 54 -14.72 -4.98 -3.14
N ARG A 55 -14.14 -6.16 -3.35
CA ARG A 55 -12.69 -6.35 -3.51
C ARG A 55 -12.31 -6.56 -4.97
N ILE A 56 -11.31 -5.80 -5.43
CA ILE A 56 -10.64 -6.00 -6.72
C ILE A 56 -9.36 -6.78 -6.44
N ARG A 57 -9.22 -7.97 -7.03
CA ARG A 57 -8.06 -8.86 -6.82
C ARG A 57 -7.09 -8.89 -7.99
N ASP A 58 -7.45 -8.25 -9.09
CA ASP A 58 -6.65 -8.19 -10.30
C ASP A 58 -5.85 -6.88 -10.32
N LEU A 59 -4.54 -6.98 -10.07
CA LEU A 59 -3.61 -5.85 -10.09
C LEU A 59 -3.08 -5.60 -11.50
N PRO A 60 -2.74 -4.34 -11.86
CA PRO A 60 -2.90 -3.13 -11.06
C PRO A 60 -4.36 -2.67 -10.95
N LEU A 61 -4.67 -1.86 -9.93
CA LEU A 61 -6.01 -1.28 -9.67
C LEU A 61 -6.33 -0.16 -10.67
N ARG A 62 -6.49 -0.52 -11.94
CA ARG A 62 -6.72 0.43 -13.04
C ARG A 62 -8.14 1.02 -12.98
N PRO A 63 -8.34 2.28 -13.44
CA PRO A 63 -9.65 2.93 -13.43
C PRO A 63 -10.78 2.12 -14.08
N ASP A 64 -10.50 1.42 -15.20
CA ASP A 64 -11.47 0.57 -15.90
C ASP A 64 -11.94 -0.61 -15.04
N ARG A 65 -11.03 -1.22 -14.26
CA ARG A 65 -11.38 -2.31 -13.34
C ARG A 65 -12.18 -1.82 -12.14
N ILE A 66 -11.84 -0.63 -11.63
CA ILE A 66 -12.60 0.02 -10.55
C ILE A 66 -14.02 0.34 -11.05
N LEU A 67 -14.14 0.92 -12.24
CA LEU A 67 -15.43 1.27 -12.83
C LEU A 67 -16.31 0.04 -13.10
N ALA A 68 -15.73 -1.04 -13.65
CA ALA A 68 -16.45 -2.30 -13.86
C ALA A 68 -17.00 -2.88 -12.55
N THR A 69 -16.25 -2.76 -11.45
CA THR A 69 -16.68 -3.20 -10.11
C THR A 69 -17.86 -2.38 -9.57
N VAL A 70 -17.98 -1.11 -9.99
CA VAL A 70 -19.11 -0.23 -9.62
C VAL A 70 -20.33 -0.48 -10.50
N GLN A 71 -20.14 -0.74 -11.80
CA GLN A 71 -21.20 -0.88 -12.81
C GLN A 71 -21.86 -2.26 -12.82
N ASN A 72 -21.11 -3.33 -12.52
CA ASN A 72 -21.64 -4.68 -12.36
C ASN A 72 -22.43 -4.80 -11.05
N LYS A 73 -23.58 -4.14 -10.97
CA LYS A 73 -24.59 -4.40 -9.95
C LYS A 73 -24.94 -5.89 -9.91
#